data_AF-A0A7V1MX91-F1
#
_entry.id   AF-A0A7V1MX91-F1
#
_cell.length_a   1.000
_cell.length_b   1.000
_cell.length_c   1.000
_cell.angle_alpha   90.00
_cell.angle_beta   90.00
_cell.angle_gamma   90.00
#
_symmetry.space_group_name_H-M   'P 1'
#
loop_
_entity.id
_entity.type
_entity.pdbx_description
1 polymer ?
#
loop_
_entity_poly.entity_id
_entity_poly.type
_entity_poly.pdbx_seq_one_letter_code
_entity_poly.pdbx_strand_id
1 'polypeptide(L)'
;QLHISLAVVSNNPEAAKAVSENSRKMNRVIDALKRLGLTEKEYETGHFSITPRYQPRPRNSGNDWKPQIIGYTVENSLNIKTTQLSLIGDIIEDGVDAGANSVSSISFDLADRRKHRAEAIREATMNARADAEALAQAAGVKLVRVLSVNLDGARAPSPMPMEKVFMARGAADSAPPPIQPGDVTVRANVTLVYEIVDK
;
A
#
# COMPACT_ATOMS: atom_id res chain seq x y z
N GLN A 1 4.71 -10.21 1.48
CA GLN A 1 4.29 -9.31 2.57
C GLN A 1 2.98 -8.66 2.15
N LEU A 2 1.99 -8.75 3.02
CA LEU A 2 0.72 -8.05 2.96
C LEU A 2 0.92 -6.64 3.52
N HIS A 3 0.35 -5.65 2.85
CA HIS A 3 0.10 -4.32 3.38
C HIS A 3 -1.41 -4.10 3.39
N ILE A 4 -1.95 -3.65 4.51
CA ILE A 4 -3.37 -3.33 4.68
C ILE A 4 -3.50 -2.14 5.63
N SER A 5 -4.46 -1.25 5.37
CA SER A 5 -4.74 -0.11 6.24
C SER A 5 -6.15 -0.26 6.82
N LEU A 6 -6.23 -0.35 8.14
CA LEU A 6 -7.48 -0.33 8.89
C LEU A 6 -7.66 1.05 9.52
N ALA A 7 -8.85 1.63 9.45
CA ALA A 7 -9.13 2.90 10.08
C ALA A 7 -10.40 2.87 10.93
N VAL A 8 -10.34 3.65 12.01
CA VAL A 8 -11.48 3.99 12.85
C VAL A 8 -11.85 5.44 12.54
N VAL A 9 -13.08 5.63 12.11
CA VAL A 9 -13.70 6.95 11.95
C VAL A 9 -14.76 7.13 13.02
N SER A 10 -14.64 8.16 13.85
CA SER A 10 -15.64 8.55 14.85
C SER A 10 -16.18 9.95 14.54
N ASN A 11 -17.43 10.19 14.95
CA ASN A 11 -18.08 11.49 14.76
C ASN A 11 -18.70 11.91 16.09
N ASN A 12 -18.46 13.15 16.51
CA ASN A 12 -19.09 13.70 17.72
C ASN A 12 -19.23 15.23 17.60
N PRO A 13 -20.29 15.84 18.16
CA PRO A 13 -20.39 17.30 18.27
C PRO A 13 -19.19 17.95 18.99
N GLU A 14 -18.58 17.25 19.94
CA GLU A 14 -17.42 17.71 20.70
C GLU A 14 -16.14 16.99 20.24
N ALA A 15 -15.12 17.74 19.84
CA ALA A 15 -13.86 17.18 19.35
C ALA A 15 -13.21 16.23 20.38
N ALA A 16 -13.19 16.60 21.66
CA ALA A 16 -12.60 15.79 22.72
C ALA A 16 -13.30 14.42 22.88
N LYS A 17 -14.63 14.38 22.75
CA LYS A 17 -15.40 13.13 22.80
C LYS A 17 -15.15 12.29 21.55
N ALA A 18 -15.09 12.91 20.36
CA ALA A 18 -14.74 12.20 19.12
C ALA A 18 -13.38 11.51 19.22
N VAL A 19 -12.37 12.21 19.76
CA VAL A 19 -11.02 11.66 19.97
C VAL A 19 -11.04 10.52 20.98
N SER A 20 -11.66 10.70 22.15
CA SER A 20 -11.73 9.66 23.18
C SER A 20 -12.44 8.39 22.68
N GLU A 21 -13.55 8.55 21.95
CA GLU A 21 -14.23 7.42 21.30
C GLU A 21 -13.36 6.73 20.25
N ASN A 22 -12.63 7.50 19.45
CA ASN A 22 -11.72 6.98 18.44
C ASN A 22 -10.59 6.16 19.09
N SER A 23 -9.90 6.75 20.07
CA SER A 23 -8.77 6.11 20.75
C SER A 23 -9.18 4.81 21.44
N ARG A 24 -10.35 4.75 22.09
CA ARG A 24 -10.86 3.51 22.69
C ARG A 24 -11.09 2.42 21.65
N LYS A 25 -11.70 2.76 20.51
CA LYS A 25 -11.94 1.81 19.42
C LYS A 25 -10.62 1.35 18.79
N MET A 26 -9.69 2.27 18.53
CA MET A 26 -8.39 1.94 17.97
C MET A 26 -7.56 1.05 18.89
N ASN A 27 -7.59 1.29 20.21
CA ASN A 27 -6.91 0.41 21.17
C ASN A 27 -7.46 -1.02 21.10
N ARG A 28 -8.79 -1.19 21.00
CA ARG A 28 -9.39 -2.52 20.81
C ARG A 28 -8.95 -3.19 19.51
N VAL A 29 -8.79 -2.42 18.43
CA VAL A 29 -8.26 -2.93 17.14
C VAL A 29 -6.83 -3.42 17.34
N ILE A 30 -5.96 -2.63 17.97
CA ILE A 30 -4.58 -3.01 18.27
C ILE A 30 -4.54 -4.29 19.13
N ASP A 31 -5.38 -4.37 20.16
CA ASP A 31 -5.46 -5.56 21.02
C ASP A 31 -5.92 -6.81 20.26
N ALA A 32 -6.81 -6.64 19.27
CA ALA A 32 -7.25 -7.73 18.41
C ALA A 32 -6.12 -8.24 17.52
N LEU A 33 -5.38 -7.34 16.88
CA LEU A 33 -4.20 -7.69 16.08
C LEU A 33 -3.12 -8.40 16.92
N LYS A 34 -2.90 -7.95 18.16
CA LYS A 34 -1.99 -8.62 19.10
C LYS A 34 -2.42 -10.06 19.42
N ARG A 35 -3.73 -10.31 19.56
CA ARG A 35 -4.27 -11.68 19.78
C ARG A 35 -4.08 -12.59 18.57
N LEU A 36 -4.11 -12.03 17.36
CA LEU A 36 -3.78 -12.74 16.12
C LEU A 36 -2.28 -13.02 15.94
N GLY A 37 -1.44 -12.58 16.90
CA GLY A 37 0.00 -12.83 16.89
C GLY A 37 0.81 -11.78 16.12
N LEU A 38 0.21 -10.65 15.72
CA LEU A 38 0.97 -9.53 15.14
C LEU A 38 1.77 -8.82 16.24
N THR A 39 3.01 -8.50 15.90
CA THR A 39 3.94 -7.77 16.77
C THR A 39 3.87 -6.27 16.52
N GLU A 40 4.36 -5.47 17.46
CA GLU A 40 4.43 -4.00 17.33
C GLU A 40 5.33 -3.52 16.17
N LYS A 41 6.06 -4.41 15.51
CA LYS A 41 6.84 -4.11 14.30
C LYS A 41 6.04 -4.29 13.00
N GLU A 42 4.89 -4.94 13.08
CA GLU A 42 4.04 -5.27 11.95
C GLU A 42 2.88 -4.28 11.77
N TYR A 43 2.78 -3.27 12.63
CA TYR A 43 1.82 -2.20 12.44
C TYR A 43 2.32 -0.87 13.00
N GLU A 44 1.88 0.21 12.39
CA GLU A 44 2.18 1.57 12.80
C GLU A 44 0.98 2.48 12.53
N THR A 45 0.86 3.59 13.25
CA THR A 45 -0.15 4.60 12.94
C THR A 45 0.15 5.21 11.57
N GLY A 46 -0.79 5.11 10.64
CA GLY A 46 -0.64 5.65 9.30
C GLY A 46 -1.03 7.12 9.21
N HIS A 47 -2.26 7.42 9.61
CA HIS A 47 -2.85 8.77 9.51
C HIS A 47 -3.70 9.06 10.73
N PHE A 48 -3.62 10.28 11.24
CA PHE A 48 -4.51 10.76 12.30
C PHE A 48 -4.96 12.18 11.96
N SER A 49 -6.27 12.41 11.92
CA SER A 49 -6.82 13.73 11.66
C SER A 49 -8.11 13.98 12.42
N ILE A 50 -8.30 15.25 12.78
CA ILE A 50 -9.54 15.78 13.33
C ILE A 50 -10.04 16.85 12.35
N THR A 51 -11.23 16.64 11.80
CA THR A 51 -11.82 17.53 10.80
C THR A 51 -13.15 18.09 11.31
N PRO A 52 -13.34 19.41 11.39
CA PRO A 52 -14.63 19.99 11.71
C PRO A 52 -15.64 19.69 10.61
N ARG A 53 -16.85 19.30 11.01
CA ARG A 53 -18.01 19.15 10.14
C ARG A 53 -18.82 20.42 10.20
N TYR A 54 -19.00 21.05 9.06
CA TYR A 54 -19.80 22.25 8.93
C TYR A 54 -21.23 21.93 8.50
N GLN A 55 -22.17 22.78 8.92
CA GLN A 55 -23.54 22.74 8.43
C GLN A 55 -23.55 22.93 6.91
N PRO A 56 -24.30 22.11 6.15
CA PRO A 56 -24.50 22.36 4.72
C PRO A 56 -25.17 23.72 4.48
N ARG A 57 -24.78 24.42 3.41
CA ARG A 57 -25.40 25.69 3.03
C ARG A 57 -26.88 25.48 2.68
N PRO A 58 -27.85 26.12 3.38
CA PRO A 58 -29.25 26.02 3.02
C PRO A 58 -29.52 26.63 1.63
N ARG A 59 -30.45 26.04 0.87
CA ARG A 59 -30.75 26.47 -0.52
C ARG A 59 -31.24 27.92 -0.63
N ASN A 60 -31.87 28.45 0.42
CA ASN A 60 -32.41 29.83 0.47
C ASN A 60 -31.50 30.81 1.23
N SER A 61 -30.22 30.49 1.40
CA SER A 61 -29.29 31.32 2.18
C SER A 61 -28.68 32.45 1.34
N GLY A 62 -28.79 33.69 1.84
CA GLY A 62 -28.21 34.88 1.22
C GLY A 62 -26.68 34.84 1.16
N ASN A 63 -26.06 35.84 0.50
CA ASN A 63 -24.62 35.90 0.32
C ASN A 63 -23.81 35.99 1.62
N ASP A 64 -24.42 36.47 2.71
CA ASP A 64 -23.75 36.64 4.01
C ASP A 64 -23.80 35.38 4.89
N TRP A 65 -24.26 34.25 4.36
CA TRP A 65 -24.35 33.01 5.13
C TRP A 65 -22.98 32.47 5.51
N LYS A 66 -22.81 32.17 6.81
CA LYS A 66 -21.58 31.59 7.37
C LYS A 66 -21.84 30.17 7.88
N PRO A 67 -21.02 29.18 7.49
CA PRO A 67 -21.17 27.81 7.97
C PRO A 67 -20.86 27.73 9.47
N GLN A 68 -21.73 27.08 10.24
CA GLN A 68 -21.48 26.74 11.64
C GLN A 68 -20.90 25.33 11.76
N ILE A 69 -19.99 25.13 12.72
CA ILE A 69 -19.50 23.80 13.05
C ILE A 69 -20.63 23.04 13.76
N ILE A 70 -20.99 21.87 13.22
CA ILE A 70 -22.02 20.98 13.76
C ILE A 70 -21.42 19.69 14.37
N GLY A 71 -20.09 19.56 14.32
CA GLY A 71 -19.36 18.52 15.01
C GLY A 71 -17.99 18.29 14.43
N TYR A 72 -17.40 17.15 14.74
CA TYR A 72 -16.05 16.77 14.37
C TYR A 72 -16.01 15.31 13.92
N THR A 73 -15.23 15.05 12.89
CA THR A 73 -14.84 13.70 12.45
C THR A 73 -13.41 13.46 12.87
N VAL A 74 -13.14 12.34 13.52
CA VAL A 74 -11.78 11.89 13.82
C VAL A 74 -11.53 10.62 13.02
N GLU A 75 -10.49 10.66 12.20
CA GLU A 75 -9.98 9.51 11.45
C GLU A 75 -8.63 9.13 12.05
N ASN A 76 -8.46 7.84 12.30
CA ASN A 76 -7.22 7.25 12.77
C ASN A 76 -7.01 5.95 12.02
N SER A 77 -5.94 5.85 11.24
CA SER A 77 -5.59 4.66 10.48
C SER A 77 -4.34 3.99 11.05
N LEU A 78 -4.34 2.67 10.95
CA LEU A 78 -3.26 1.79 11.30
C LEU A 78 -2.81 1.08 10.02
N ASN A 79 -1.55 1.30 9.63
CA ASN A 79 -0.91 0.59 8.55
C ASN A 79 -0.34 -0.72 9.10
N ILE A 80 -0.76 -1.83 8.52
CA ILE A 80 -0.33 -3.17 8.91
C ILE A 80 0.51 -3.74 7.77
N LYS A 81 1.68 -4.26 8.13
CA LYS A 81 2.64 -4.89 7.23
C LYS A 81 3.11 -6.20 7.84
N THR A 82 2.68 -7.32 7.26
CA THR A 82 3.01 -8.66 7.77
C THR A 82 3.37 -9.65 6.65
N THR A 83 4.12 -10.69 6.96
CA THR A 83 4.34 -11.83 6.05
C THR A 83 3.29 -12.93 6.19
N GLN A 84 2.41 -12.81 7.18
CA GLN A 84 1.39 -13.81 7.53
C GLN A 84 0.14 -13.67 6.63
N LEU A 85 0.27 -14.04 5.35
CA LEU A 85 -0.78 -13.85 4.35
C LEU A 85 -2.09 -14.60 4.68
N SER A 86 -2.01 -15.72 5.39
CA SER A 86 -3.17 -16.50 5.81
C SER A 86 -4.07 -15.76 6.78
N LEU A 87 -3.55 -14.78 7.53
CA LEU A 87 -4.30 -14.01 8.53
C LEU A 87 -5.11 -12.86 7.91
N ILE A 88 -5.11 -12.68 6.59
CA ILE A 88 -5.77 -11.51 5.98
C ILE A 88 -7.27 -11.42 6.30
N GLY A 89 -7.96 -12.56 6.29
CA GLY A 89 -9.39 -12.64 6.65
C GLY A 89 -9.60 -12.25 8.11
N ASP A 90 -8.86 -12.90 9.01
CA ASP A 90 -8.93 -12.68 10.46
C ASP A 90 -8.58 -11.23 10.83
N ILE A 91 -7.56 -10.63 10.21
CA ILE A 91 -7.18 -9.22 10.42
C ILE A 91 -8.34 -8.27 10.09
N ILE A 92 -9.07 -8.54 9.02
CA ILE A 92 -10.20 -7.71 8.60
C ILE A 92 -11.39 -7.94 9.53
N GLU A 93 -11.74 -9.19 9.80
CA GLU A 93 -12.87 -9.57 10.64
C GLU A 93 -12.71 -9.05 12.07
N ASP A 94 -11.64 -9.44 12.76
CA ASP A 94 -11.35 -9.02 14.13
C ASP A 94 -11.17 -7.50 14.23
N GLY A 95 -10.59 -6.88 13.21
CA GLY A 95 -10.44 -5.43 13.13
C GLY A 95 -11.78 -4.72 13.08
N VAL A 96 -12.70 -5.19 12.23
CA VAL A 96 -14.05 -4.61 12.10
C VAL A 96 -14.87 -4.82 13.38
N ASP A 97 -14.79 -6.00 13.97
CA ASP A 97 -15.47 -6.33 15.23
C ASP A 97 -14.95 -5.49 16.40
N ALA A 98 -13.64 -5.24 16.44
CA ALA A 98 -13.03 -4.36 17.43
C ALA A 98 -13.39 -2.87 17.25
N GLY A 99 -13.80 -2.47 16.04
CA GLY A 99 -14.37 -1.15 15.75
C GLY A 99 -13.75 -0.40 14.58
N ALA A 100 -12.86 -1.01 13.80
CA ALA A 100 -12.48 -0.49 12.49
C ALA A 100 -13.73 -0.42 11.60
N ASN A 101 -13.85 0.63 10.81
CA ASN A 101 -15.00 0.86 9.93
C ASN A 101 -14.59 1.36 8.54
N SER A 102 -13.29 1.29 8.24
CA SER A 102 -12.72 1.58 6.94
C SER A 102 -11.54 0.64 6.74
N VAL A 103 -11.54 -0.07 5.61
CA VAL A 103 -10.47 -0.97 5.18
C VAL A 103 -9.98 -0.47 3.82
N SER A 104 -8.68 -0.25 3.69
CA SER A 104 -8.12 0.28 2.45
C SER A 104 -6.71 -0.23 2.20
N SER A 105 -6.20 0.05 0.99
CA SER A 105 -4.79 -0.15 0.64
C SER A 105 -4.30 -1.60 0.78
N ILE A 106 -5.19 -2.58 0.55
CA ILE A 106 -4.80 -3.99 0.49
C ILE A 106 -3.87 -4.16 -0.71
N SER A 107 -2.61 -4.48 -0.44
CA SER A 107 -1.61 -4.72 -1.48
C SER A 107 -0.62 -5.78 -1.05
N PHE A 108 -0.07 -6.47 -2.03
CA PHE A 108 0.90 -7.54 -1.84
C PHE A 108 2.23 -7.12 -2.44
N ASP A 109 3.30 -7.50 -1.75
CA ASP A 109 4.65 -7.14 -2.13
C ASP A 109 5.62 -8.23 -1.69
N LEU A 110 6.86 -8.22 -2.16
CA LEU A 110 7.87 -9.17 -1.71
C LEU A 110 8.50 -8.70 -0.39
N ALA A 111 8.68 -9.64 0.54
CA ALA A 111 9.32 -9.33 1.82
C ALA A 111 10.79 -8.92 1.63
N ASP A 112 11.51 -9.60 0.74
CA ASP A 112 12.86 -9.25 0.32
C ASP A 112 12.92 -8.90 -1.18
N ARG A 113 12.43 -7.70 -1.50
CA ARG A 113 12.53 -7.15 -2.85
C ARG A 113 13.98 -7.08 -3.35
N ARG A 114 14.96 -6.86 -2.47
CA ARG A 114 16.35 -6.66 -2.88
C ARG A 114 16.96 -7.93 -3.43
N LYS A 115 16.74 -9.07 -2.77
CA LYS A 115 17.23 -10.36 -3.25
C LYS A 115 16.65 -10.74 -4.62
N HIS A 116 15.33 -10.64 -4.78
CA HIS A 116 14.68 -10.95 -6.06
C HIS A 116 15.03 -9.95 -7.16
N ARG A 117 15.28 -8.69 -6.80
CA ARG A 117 15.76 -7.67 -7.74
C ARG A 117 17.19 -7.92 -8.19
N ALA A 118 18.07 -8.41 -7.32
CA ALA A 118 19.43 -8.77 -7.69
C ALA A 118 19.43 -9.88 -8.77
N GLU A 119 18.55 -10.87 -8.63
CA GLU A 119 18.37 -11.92 -9.64
C GLU A 119 17.85 -11.35 -10.97
N ALA A 120 16.80 -10.52 -10.93
CA ALA A 120 16.28 -9.86 -12.12
C ALA A 120 17.35 -9.00 -12.83
N ILE A 121 18.22 -8.32 -12.08
CA ILE A 121 19.34 -7.53 -12.64
C ILE A 121 20.36 -8.45 -13.32
N ARG A 122 20.68 -9.60 -12.70
CA ARG A 122 21.61 -10.59 -13.25
C ARG A 122 21.10 -11.10 -14.59
N GLU A 123 19.84 -11.52 -14.65
CA GLU A 123 19.20 -12.00 -15.88
C GLU A 123 19.11 -10.90 -16.95
N ALA A 124 18.69 -9.68 -16.59
CA ALA A 124 18.63 -8.56 -17.52
C ALA A 124 20.00 -8.22 -18.12
N THR A 125 21.07 -8.31 -17.33
CA THR A 125 22.44 -8.07 -17.79
C THR A 125 22.92 -9.16 -18.75
N MET A 126 22.60 -10.43 -18.46
CA MET A 126 22.91 -11.54 -19.35
C MET A 126 22.19 -11.42 -20.69
N ASN A 127 20.90 -11.07 -20.67
CA ASN A 127 20.11 -10.85 -21.88
C ASN A 127 20.66 -9.69 -22.71
N ALA A 128 20.96 -8.54 -22.08
CA ALA A 128 21.53 -7.38 -22.77
C ALA A 128 22.88 -7.70 -23.43
N ARG A 129 23.72 -8.52 -22.78
CA ARG A 129 24.98 -9.01 -23.37
C ARG A 129 24.73 -9.92 -24.57
N ALA A 130 23.82 -10.89 -24.45
CA ALA A 130 23.50 -11.82 -25.54
C ALA A 130 22.96 -11.10 -26.77
N ASP A 131 22.07 -10.12 -26.58
CA ASP A 131 21.54 -9.28 -27.65
C ASP A 131 22.65 -8.44 -28.31
N ALA A 132 23.55 -7.86 -27.52
CA ALA A 132 24.70 -7.11 -28.05
C ALA A 132 25.66 -8.00 -28.87
N GLU A 133 25.91 -9.23 -28.42
CA GLU A 133 26.75 -10.21 -29.14
C GLU A 133 26.11 -10.60 -30.48
N ALA A 134 24.79 -10.86 -30.50
CA ALA A 134 24.05 -11.15 -31.73
C ALA A 134 24.06 -9.96 -32.71
N LEU A 135 23.86 -8.74 -32.21
CA LEU A 135 23.93 -7.51 -33.01
C LEU A 135 25.34 -7.30 -33.60
N ALA A 136 26.39 -7.47 -32.81
CA ALA A 136 27.77 -7.33 -33.27
C ALA A 136 28.11 -8.37 -34.36
N GLN A 137 27.66 -9.62 -34.17
CA GLN A 137 27.86 -10.68 -35.16
C GLN A 137 27.18 -10.35 -36.49
N ALA A 138 25.93 -9.87 -36.45
CA ALA A 138 25.17 -9.49 -37.64
C ALA A 138 25.74 -8.24 -38.33
N ALA A 139 26.25 -7.27 -37.56
CA ALA A 139 26.85 -6.05 -38.08
C ALA A 139 28.30 -6.23 -38.57
N GLY A 140 28.92 -7.40 -38.34
CA GLY A 140 30.31 -7.65 -38.77
C GLY A 140 31.37 -6.97 -37.91
N VAL A 141 31.05 -6.58 -36.68
CA VAL A 141 31.95 -5.92 -35.73
C VAL A 141 32.29 -6.84 -34.55
N LYS A 142 33.26 -6.45 -33.72
CA LYS A 142 33.60 -7.09 -32.45
C LYS A 142 33.30 -6.14 -31.29
N LEU A 143 32.72 -6.68 -30.21
CA LEU A 143 32.59 -5.96 -28.94
C LEU A 143 33.94 -5.98 -28.21
N VAL A 144 34.42 -4.83 -27.73
CA VAL A 144 35.70 -4.69 -27.03
C VAL A 144 35.51 -4.66 -25.52
N ARG A 145 34.91 -3.59 -25.00
CA ARG A 145 34.65 -3.40 -23.57
C ARG A 145 33.35 -2.64 -23.36
N VAL A 146 32.79 -2.78 -22.17
CA VAL A 146 31.63 -1.99 -21.75
C VAL A 146 32.09 -0.57 -21.40
N LEU A 147 31.48 0.42 -22.03
CA LEU A 147 31.70 1.84 -21.78
C LEU A 147 30.73 2.39 -20.71
N SER A 148 29.50 1.87 -20.69
CA SER A 148 28.49 2.30 -19.72
C SER A 148 27.54 1.15 -19.38
N VAL A 149 27.14 1.10 -18.11
CA VAL A 149 26.08 0.24 -17.59
C VAL A 149 25.06 1.15 -16.94
N ASN A 150 23.85 1.18 -17.47
CA ASN A 150 22.74 1.91 -16.86
C ASN A 150 21.68 0.91 -16.39
N LEU A 151 21.21 1.07 -15.16
CA LEU A 151 20.10 0.32 -14.60
C LEU A 151 18.89 1.26 -14.54
N ASP A 152 18.02 1.17 -15.55
CA ASP A 152 16.79 1.97 -15.55
C ASP A 152 15.73 1.33 -14.63
N GLY A 153 15.07 2.19 -13.84
CA GLY A 153 14.00 1.78 -12.93
C GLY A 153 14.35 1.88 -11.44
N ALA A 154 15.14 2.86 -11.00
CA ALA A 154 15.29 3.17 -9.57
C ALA A 154 13.94 3.39 -8.85
N ARG A 155 12.84 3.62 -9.58
CA ARG A 155 11.48 3.41 -9.09
C ARG A 155 11.10 1.93 -9.23
N ALA A 156 11.10 1.22 -8.11
CA ALA A 156 10.35 -0.03 -7.99
C ALA A 156 8.92 0.19 -8.52
N PRO A 157 8.34 -0.77 -9.26
CA PRO A 157 6.91 -0.75 -9.54
C PRO A 157 6.18 -0.56 -8.20
N SER A 158 5.47 0.56 -8.04
CA SER A 158 4.60 0.70 -6.88
C SER A 158 3.51 -0.36 -7.00
N PRO A 159 3.17 -1.08 -5.93
CA PRO A 159 1.98 -1.93 -5.92
C PRO A 159 0.79 -1.12 -6.42
N MET A 160 0.04 -1.64 -7.39
CA MET A 160 -1.24 -1.03 -7.75
C MET A 160 -2.20 -1.26 -6.58
N PRO A 161 -2.70 -0.20 -5.91
CA PRO A 161 -3.65 -0.38 -4.82
C PRO A 161 -4.91 -1.06 -5.32
N MET A 162 -5.39 -2.09 -4.63
CA MET A 162 -6.80 -2.50 -4.78
C MET A 162 -7.70 -1.32 -4.39
N GLU A 163 -8.77 -1.10 -5.15
CA GLU A 163 -9.76 -0.07 -4.88
C GLU A 163 -10.28 -0.13 -3.44
N LYS A 164 -10.60 1.04 -2.87
CA LYS A 164 -11.06 1.18 -1.49
C LYS A 164 -12.35 0.37 -1.29
N VAL A 165 -12.33 -0.60 -0.38
CA VAL A 165 -13.54 -1.37 -0.01
C VAL A 165 -14.19 -0.71 1.19
N PHE A 166 -15.32 -0.03 0.96
CA PHE A 166 -16.15 0.48 2.05
C PHE A 166 -17.03 -0.65 2.60
N MET A 167 -16.69 -1.19 3.77
CA MET A 167 -17.52 -2.18 4.46
C MET A 167 -18.61 -1.48 5.27
N ALA A 168 -19.86 -1.59 4.83
CA ALA A 168 -21.01 -1.11 5.59
C ALA A 168 -21.31 -2.09 6.74
N ARG A 169 -21.42 -1.57 7.97
CA ARG A 169 -21.88 -2.34 9.14
C ARG A 169 -23.30 -2.84 8.90
N GLY A 170 -23.48 -4.14 8.63
CA GLY A 170 -24.82 -4.71 8.46
C GLY A 170 -24.95 -6.17 7.98
N ALA A 171 -23.88 -6.85 7.58
CA ALA A 171 -23.95 -8.26 7.17
C ALA A 171 -23.34 -9.17 8.23
N ALA A 172 -24.17 -9.64 9.17
CA ALA A 172 -23.77 -10.52 10.27
C ALA A 172 -23.67 -12.01 9.85
N ASP A 173 -23.41 -12.31 8.58
CA ASP A 173 -23.32 -13.70 8.08
C ASP A 173 -22.45 -13.84 6.81
N SER A 174 -21.63 -12.84 6.50
CA SER A 174 -20.76 -12.88 5.33
C SER A 174 -19.33 -13.22 5.76
N ALA A 175 -18.85 -14.38 5.32
CA ALA A 175 -17.44 -14.74 5.35
C ALA A 175 -16.58 -13.56 4.84
N PRO A 176 -15.33 -13.41 5.33
CA PRO A 176 -14.43 -12.35 4.88
C PRO A 176 -14.43 -12.26 3.35
N PRO A 177 -14.46 -11.05 2.77
CA PRO A 177 -14.47 -10.92 1.31
C PRO A 177 -13.29 -11.70 0.72
N PRO A 178 -13.50 -12.49 -0.35
CA PRO A 178 -12.44 -13.32 -0.90
C PRO A 178 -11.35 -12.42 -1.47
N ILE A 179 -10.24 -12.28 -0.74
CA ILE A 179 -9.05 -11.56 -1.17
C ILE A 179 -8.04 -12.58 -1.67
N GLN A 180 -7.77 -12.56 -2.96
CA GLN A 180 -6.74 -13.40 -3.56
C GLN A 180 -5.46 -12.59 -3.75
N PRO A 181 -4.30 -13.07 -3.25
CA PRO A 181 -3.02 -12.44 -3.56
C PRO A 181 -2.71 -12.62 -5.04
N GLY A 182 -2.55 -11.51 -5.77
CA GLY A 182 -2.02 -11.53 -7.14
C GLY A 182 -0.50 -11.75 -7.17
N ASP A 183 0.03 -12.15 -8.33
CA ASP A 183 1.46 -12.33 -8.52
C ASP A 183 2.24 -11.03 -8.39
N VAL A 184 3.35 -11.05 -7.64
CA VAL A 184 4.25 -9.90 -7.52
C VAL A 184 5.37 -10.03 -8.55
N THR A 185 5.32 -9.24 -9.61
CA THR A 185 6.35 -9.22 -10.66
C THR A 185 7.49 -8.26 -10.31
N VAL A 186 8.73 -8.74 -10.31
CA VAL A 186 9.94 -7.90 -10.22
C VAL A 186 10.52 -7.72 -11.61
N ARG A 187 10.81 -6.46 -11.99
CA ARG A 187 11.44 -6.13 -13.28
C ARG A 187 12.73 -5.35 -13.06
N ALA A 188 13.71 -5.58 -13.92
CA ALA A 188 14.94 -4.81 -14.03
C ALA A 188 15.23 -4.56 -15.51
N ASN A 189 15.64 -3.34 -15.86
CA ASN A 189 16.04 -2.99 -17.22
C ASN A 189 17.50 -2.55 -17.18
N VAL A 190 18.36 -3.24 -17.95
CA VAL A 190 19.78 -2.94 -18.03
C VAL A 190 20.12 -2.51 -19.45
N THR A 191 20.78 -1.37 -19.56
CA THR A 191 21.30 -0.84 -20.82
C THR A 191 22.82 -0.92 -20.78
N LEU A 192 23.40 -1.62 -21.74
CA LEU A 192 24.85 -1.75 -21.91
C LEU A 192 25.29 -0.97 -23.14
N VAL A 193 26.31 -0.14 -23.00
CA VAL A 193 26.97 0.53 -24.13
C VAL A 193 28.35 -0.08 -24.30
N TYR A 194 28.65 -0.58 -25.49
CA TYR A 194 29.92 -1.21 -25.83
C TYR A 194 30.75 -0.35 -26.77
N GLU A 195 32.07 -0.44 -26.60
CA GLU A 195 33.02 -0.08 -27.64
C GLU A 195 33.05 -1.20 -28.68
N ILE A 196 33.02 -0.83 -29.96
CA ILE A 196 33.06 -1.77 -31.08
C ILE A 196 34.22 -1.46 -32.01
N VAL A 197 34.73 -2.49 -32.67
CA VAL A 197 35.76 -2.39 -33.72
C VAL A 197 35.37 -3.27 -34.91
N ASP A 198 35.82 -2.91 -36.10
CA ASP A 198 35.67 -3.77 -37.27
C ASP A 198 36.39 -5.11 -37.07
N LYS A 199 35.88 -6.17 -37.72
CA LYS A 199 36.39 -7.52 -37.54
C LYS A 199 37.80 -7.73 -38.07
#